data_AF-A0A7G9FY71-F1
#
_entry.id   AF-A0A7G9FY71-F1
#
_cell.length_a   1.000
_cell.length_b   1.000
_cell.length_c   1.000
_cell.angle_alpha   90.00
_cell.angle_beta   90.00
_cell.angle_gamma   90.00
#
_symmetry.space_group_name_H-M   'P 1'
#
loop_
_entity.id
_entity.type
_entity.pdbx_description
1 polymer ?
#
loop_
_entity_poly.entity_id
_entity_poly.type
_entity_poly.pdbx_seq_one_letter_code
_entity_poly.pdbx_strand_id
1 'polypeptide(L)'
;MMQNKDKKYIKKFMILLFWLGVWQITAVCVDNFLLVVTPLQALRAIIVLAGQVEFWRSALGSLWRIAAGFLLGAVLGLLLAAVSYRYRLAEEILRPFMVFCKAVPVAVFAVLLLIWWGASPLAVAVCFFVVFPNIYLNTLEGLKSADAELIETAEVFRLPFATRFFYIYRPALKPFLLSAFQLSLGMSWKSGVAAEVIGTPLHSIGGALYLAKIYLDTADLFAWTAVIIVLSVLFEKIVFGCVEYFFRWEPACKRPAMPQKNVSRERRTLCVADFGKCYHDRWIFRHVEQEFHGGEPYFLDTPSGSGKTTFFRCLCGLERPEEGEVSGIDAFSVQFQEDRLCEEYSAVKNLEMVMGDAKEARKALTWLLPEEALGQPCHELSGGMKRRVSLVRAMEAGAQCVLLDEPFTGLDEENREKAYEYIRTHANGRIIMIATHIRPWENMPEDVQKGEGLWERTRKTQE
;
A
#
# COMPACT_ATOMS: atom_id res chain seq x y z
N MET A 1 -14.47 4.75 29.02
CA MET A 1 -14.06 3.69 28.05
C MET A 1 -14.25 2.25 28.56
N MET A 2 -14.19 1.94 29.87
CA MET A 2 -14.39 0.57 30.39
C MET A 2 -15.84 0.03 30.22
N GLN A 3 -16.87 0.83 30.49
CA GLN A 3 -18.29 0.39 30.39
C GLN A 3 -18.71 -0.12 29.00
N ASN A 4 -18.03 0.29 27.92
CA ASN A 4 -18.39 -0.13 26.55
C ASN A 4 -17.78 -1.49 26.17
N LYS A 5 -16.68 -1.90 26.80
CA LYS A 5 -16.07 -3.21 26.56
C LYS A 5 -16.92 -4.32 27.20
N ASP A 6 -17.39 -4.12 28.42
CA ASP A 6 -18.19 -5.11 29.15
C ASP A 6 -19.52 -5.40 28.44
N LYS A 7 -20.20 -4.36 27.95
CA LYS A 7 -21.41 -4.51 27.13
C LYS A 7 -21.17 -5.31 25.83
N LYS A 8 -20.00 -5.15 25.20
CA LYS A 8 -19.63 -5.90 23.99
C LYS A 8 -19.40 -7.39 24.28
N TYR A 9 -18.76 -7.72 25.40
CA TYR A 9 -18.55 -9.12 25.80
C TYR A 9 -19.85 -9.79 26.22
N ILE A 10 -20.70 -9.10 26.98
CA ILE A 10 -22.03 -9.61 27.36
C ILE A 10 -22.87 -9.90 26.11
N LYS A 11 -22.89 -8.99 25.13
CA LYS A 11 -23.61 -9.22 23.87
C LYS A 11 -23.09 -10.44 23.11
N LYS A 12 -21.77 -10.60 22.98
CA LYS A 12 -21.17 -11.78 22.33
C LYS A 12 -21.52 -13.08 23.06
N PHE A 13 -21.50 -13.06 24.38
CA PHE A 13 -21.85 -14.21 25.21
C PHE A 13 -23.33 -14.58 25.06
N MET A 14 -24.24 -13.61 25.05
CA MET A 14 -25.67 -13.85 24.80
C MET A 14 -25.92 -14.44 23.41
N ILE A 15 -25.22 -13.95 22.37
CA ILE A 15 -25.32 -14.50 21.01
C ILE A 15 -24.83 -15.95 20.97
N LEU A 16 -23.73 -16.27 21.68
CA LEU A 16 -23.24 -17.64 21.77
C LEU A 16 -24.25 -18.56 22.47
N LEU A 17 -24.81 -18.13 23.61
CA LEU A 17 -25.83 -18.88 24.34
C LEU A 17 -27.09 -19.10 23.51
N PHE A 18 -27.50 -18.10 22.72
CA PHE A 18 -28.63 -18.22 21.80
C PHE A 18 -28.39 -19.36 20.79
N TRP A 19 -27.23 -19.38 20.11
CA TRP A 19 -26.93 -20.43 19.13
C TRP A 19 -26.75 -21.83 19.76
N LEU A 20 -26.21 -21.90 20.98
CA LEU A 20 -26.16 -23.15 21.74
C LEU A 20 -27.57 -23.62 22.14
N GLY A 21 -28.46 -22.70 22.50
CA GLY A 21 -29.87 -22.97 22.78
C GLY A 21 -30.61 -23.49 21.55
N VAL A 22 -30.40 -22.87 20.37
CA VAL A 22 -30.94 -23.36 19.10
C VAL A 22 -30.47 -24.79 18.83
N TRP A 23 -29.16 -25.07 18.96
CA TRP A 23 -28.63 -26.42 18.76
C TRP A 23 -29.22 -27.43 19.76
N GLN A 24 -29.33 -27.07 21.04
CA GLN A 24 -29.95 -27.92 22.06
C GLN A 24 -31.42 -28.24 21.72
N ILE A 25 -32.21 -27.23 21.34
CA ILE A 25 -33.62 -27.41 20.98
C ILE A 25 -33.72 -28.31 19.74
N THR A 26 -32.92 -28.06 18.70
CA THR A 26 -32.91 -28.91 17.49
C THR A 26 -32.56 -30.36 17.82
N ALA A 27 -31.55 -30.60 18.66
CA ALA A 27 -31.15 -31.95 19.05
C ALA A 27 -32.28 -32.70 19.78
N VAL A 28 -32.99 -32.00 20.67
CA VAL A 28 -34.13 -32.59 21.41
C VAL A 28 -35.33 -32.81 20.49
N CYS A 29 -35.62 -31.91 19.56
CA CYS A 29 -36.75 -32.06 18.62
C CYS A 29 -36.55 -33.20 17.61
N VAL A 30 -35.32 -33.47 17.19
CA VAL A 30 -35.00 -34.58 16.28
C VAL A 30 -35.15 -35.94 16.98
N ASP A 31 -34.98 -35.97 18.31
CA ASP A 31 -35.12 -37.14 19.19
C ASP A 31 -34.41 -38.41 18.64
N ASN A 32 -33.27 -38.20 17.98
CA ASN A 32 -32.46 -39.25 17.40
C ASN A 32 -30.97 -38.93 17.56
N PHE A 33 -30.35 -39.62 18.51
CA PHE A 33 -28.95 -39.44 18.88
C PHE A 33 -27.96 -39.79 17.77
N LEU A 34 -28.37 -40.61 16.79
CA LEU A 34 -27.58 -40.92 15.60
C LEU A 34 -27.61 -39.80 14.54
N LEU A 35 -28.53 -38.84 14.65
CA LEU A 35 -28.65 -37.74 13.68
C LEU A 35 -28.09 -36.43 14.23
N VAL A 36 -28.49 -36.06 15.46
CA VAL A 36 -28.08 -34.79 16.07
C VAL A 36 -27.78 -35.00 17.55
N VAL A 37 -26.52 -34.78 17.95
CA VAL A 37 -26.12 -34.81 19.35
C VAL A 37 -26.36 -33.46 20.02
N THR A 38 -26.55 -33.48 21.34
CA THR A 38 -26.64 -32.26 22.14
C THR A 38 -25.26 -31.59 22.30
N PRO A 39 -25.19 -30.27 22.47
CA PRO A 39 -23.95 -29.56 22.80
C PRO A 39 -23.20 -30.16 23.99
N LEU A 40 -23.94 -30.65 25.01
CA LEU A 40 -23.35 -31.26 26.20
C LEU A 40 -22.68 -32.61 25.89
N GLN A 41 -23.29 -33.43 25.02
CA GLN A 41 -22.68 -34.69 24.57
C GLN A 41 -21.41 -34.44 23.76
N ALA A 42 -21.45 -33.48 22.82
CA ALA A 42 -20.26 -33.08 22.07
C ALA A 42 -19.15 -32.56 23.00
N LEU A 43 -19.49 -31.76 24.01
CA LEU A 43 -18.52 -31.28 25.00
C LEU A 43 -17.90 -32.43 25.80
N ARG A 44 -18.69 -33.41 26.23
CA ARG A 44 -18.19 -34.60 26.93
C ARG A 44 -17.25 -35.41 26.05
N ALA A 45 -17.60 -35.61 24.77
CA ALA A 45 -16.73 -36.28 23.81
C ALA A 45 -15.40 -35.54 23.65
N ILE A 46 -15.41 -34.21 23.52
CA ILE A 46 -14.17 -33.40 23.50
C ILE A 46 -13.32 -33.62 24.75
N ILE A 47 -13.93 -33.65 25.94
CA ILE A 47 -13.19 -33.87 27.21
C ILE A 47 -12.53 -35.25 27.23
N VAL A 48 -13.24 -36.29 26.79
CA VAL A 48 -12.72 -37.66 26.72
C VAL A 48 -11.58 -37.75 25.70
N LEU A 49 -11.79 -37.20 24.50
CA LEU A 49 -10.79 -37.15 23.44
C LEU A 49 -9.54 -36.36 23.88
N ALA A 50 -9.71 -35.23 24.56
CA ALA A 50 -8.60 -34.40 25.04
C ALA A 50 -7.69 -35.11 26.06
N GLY A 51 -8.18 -36.16 26.73
CA GLY A 51 -7.37 -37.03 27.59
C GLY A 51 -6.44 -37.98 26.82
N GLN A 52 -6.61 -38.11 25.51
CA GLN A 52 -5.84 -39.03 24.67
C GLN A 52 -4.67 -38.32 23.98
N VAL A 53 -3.50 -38.97 23.91
CA VAL A 53 -2.34 -38.42 23.20
C VAL A 53 -2.60 -38.30 21.70
N GLU A 54 -3.34 -39.26 21.12
CA GLU A 54 -3.67 -39.28 19.69
C GLU A 54 -4.56 -38.11 19.27
N PHE A 55 -5.38 -37.58 20.17
CA PHE A 55 -6.16 -36.38 19.92
C PHE A 55 -5.26 -35.18 19.61
N TRP A 56 -4.27 -34.92 20.47
CA TRP A 56 -3.35 -33.79 20.31
C TRP A 56 -2.44 -33.97 19.09
N ARG A 57 -1.97 -35.20 18.82
CA ARG A 57 -1.20 -35.51 17.60
C ARG A 57 -2.01 -35.23 16.34
N SER A 58 -3.29 -35.59 16.34
CA SER A 58 -4.18 -35.38 15.19
C SER A 58 -4.50 -33.89 15.00
N ALA A 59 -4.83 -33.19 16.08
CA ALA A 59 -5.10 -31.75 16.05
C ALA A 59 -3.89 -30.93 15.56
N LEU A 60 -2.70 -31.20 16.12
CA LEU A 60 -1.47 -30.51 15.72
C LEU A 60 -0.99 -30.93 14.32
N GLY A 61 -1.16 -32.20 13.95
CA GLY A 61 -0.83 -32.71 12.62
C GLY A 61 -1.62 -32.00 11.53
N SER A 62 -2.94 -31.89 11.69
CA SER A 62 -3.80 -31.13 10.76
C SER A 62 -3.50 -29.64 10.76
N LEU A 63 -3.32 -29.04 11.93
CA LEU A 63 -2.96 -27.62 12.04
C LEU A 63 -1.66 -27.33 11.26
N TRP A 64 -0.63 -28.17 11.42
CA TRP A 64 0.63 -28.03 10.70
C TRP A 64 0.46 -28.15 9.18
N ARG A 65 -0.26 -29.17 8.69
CA ARG A 65 -0.46 -29.36 7.24
C ARG A 65 -1.22 -28.19 6.61
N ILE A 66 -2.30 -27.75 7.25
CA ILE A 66 -3.13 -26.64 6.77
C ILE A 66 -2.33 -25.34 6.80
N ALA A 67 -1.63 -25.07 7.91
CA ALA A 67 -0.79 -23.88 8.05
C ALA A 67 0.36 -23.87 7.03
N ALA A 68 1.02 -25.00 6.79
CA ALA A 68 2.09 -25.11 5.81
C ALA A 68 1.59 -24.82 4.39
N GLY A 69 0.47 -25.43 3.97
CA GLY A 69 -0.11 -25.18 2.65
C GLY A 69 -0.55 -23.72 2.48
N PHE A 70 -1.16 -23.15 3.51
CA PHE A 70 -1.54 -21.74 3.55
C PHE A 70 -0.33 -20.80 3.43
N LEU A 71 0.72 -21.02 4.23
CA LEU A 71 1.92 -20.17 4.21
C LEU A 71 2.65 -20.26 2.87
N LEU A 72 2.79 -21.47 2.31
CA LEU A 72 3.40 -21.67 0.98
C LEU A 72 2.60 -20.93 -0.10
N GLY A 73 1.27 -21.06 -0.08
CA GLY A 73 0.39 -20.40 -1.05
C GLY A 73 0.43 -18.88 -0.91
N ALA A 74 0.45 -18.37 0.32
CA ALA A 74 0.52 -16.93 0.60
C ALA A 74 1.86 -16.34 0.17
N VAL A 75 2.98 -16.96 0.57
CA VAL A 75 4.33 -16.49 0.21
C VAL A 75 4.52 -16.50 -1.30
N LEU A 76 4.21 -17.61 -1.98
CA LEU A 76 4.40 -17.69 -3.43
C LEU A 76 3.44 -16.76 -4.17
N GLY A 77 2.20 -16.61 -3.69
CA GLY A 77 1.20 -15.70 -4.25
C GLY A 77 1.66 -14.24 -4.19
N LEU A 78 2.17 -13.80 -3.03
CA LEU A 78 2.73 -12.45 -2.84
C LEU A 78 3.94 -12.21 -3.76
N LEU A 79 4.88 -13.17 -3.81
CA LEU A 79 6.10 -13.05 -4.62
C LEU A 79 5.78 -12.96 -6.11
N LEU A 80 4.97 -13.88 -6.64
CA LEU A 80 4.64 -13.90 -8.06
C LEU A 80 3.75 -12.72 -8.46
N ALA A 81 2.90 -12.21 -7.57
CA ALA A 81 2.15 -10.98 -7.82
C ALA A 81 3.08 -9.76 -7.95
N ALA A 82 4.09 -9.64 -7.08
CA ALA A 82 5.09 -8.57 -7.18
C ALA A 82 5.92 -8.66 -8.47
N VAL A 83 6.29 -9.88 -8.89
CA VAL A 83 6.97 -10.11 -10.19
C VAL A 83 6.05 -9.72 -11.35
N SER A 84 4.77 -10.08 -11.29
CA SER A 84 3.79 -9.80 -12.34
C SER A 84 3.44 -8.31 -12.45
N TYR A 85 3.47 -7.58 -11.33
CA TYR A 85 3.38 -6.13 -11.33
C TYR A 85 4.56 -5.48 -12.07
N ARG A 86 5.77 -6.01 -11.89
CA ARG A 86 6.98 -5.47 -12.55
C ARG A 86 7.07 -5.86 -14.02
N TYR A 87 6.63 -7.08 -14.37
CA TYR A 87 6.78 -7.67 -15.70
C TYR A 87 5.43 -8.14 -16.23
N ARG A 88 4.86 -7.39 -17.19
CA ARG A 88 3.58 -7.71 -17.83
C ARG A 88 3.53 -9.13 -18.43
N LEU A 89 4.65 -9.61 -18.98
CA LEU A 89 4.75 -10.98 -19.50
C LEU A 89 4.49 -12.06 -18.43
N ALA A 90 4.96 -11.83 -17.20
CA ALA A 90 4.73 -12.77 -16.10
C ALA A 90 3.24 -12.85 -15.73
N GLU A 91 2.53 -11.71 -15.75
CA GLU A 91 1.07 -11.70 -15.57
C GLU A 91 0.35 -12.50 -16.67
N GLU A 92 0.71 -12.26 -17.93
CA GLU A 92 0.09 -12.92 -19.08
C GLU A 92 0.28 -14.44 -19.05
N ILE A 93 1.46 -14.92 -18.63
CA ILE A 93 1.76 -16.35 -18.47
C ILE A 93 1.01 -16.96 -17.29
N LEU A 94 0.95 -16.28 -16.14
CA LEU A 94 0.36 -16.84 -14.92
C LEU A 94 -1.16 -16.79 -14.92
N ARG A 95 -1.77 -15.83 -15.61
CA ARG A 95 -3.22 -15.60 -15.58
C ARG A 95 -4.07 -16.85 -15.91
N PRO A 96 -3.81 -17.62 -16.99
CA PRO A 96 -4.57 -18.84 -17.29
C PRO A 96 -4.48 -19.86 -16.16
N PHE A 97 -3.31 -20.00 -15.53
CA PHE A 97 -3.10 -20.92 -14.42
C PHE A 97 -3.90 -20.52 -13.17
N MET A 98 -3.94 -19.22 -12.84
CA MET A 98 -4.74 -18.72 -11.71
C MET A 98 -6.24 -18.97 -11.91
N VAL A 99 -6.72 -18.79 -13.15
CA VAL A 99 -8.11 -19.07 -13.52
C VAL A 99 -8.39 -20.57 -13.41
N PHE A 100 -7.50 -21.43 -13.91
CA PHE A 100 -7.60 -22.88 -13.77
C PHE A 100 -7.72 -23.30 -12.30
N CYS A 101 -6.82 -22.84 -11.44
CA CYS A 101 -6.86 -23.18 -10.00
C CYS A 101 -8.17 -22.74 -9.32
N LYS A 102 -8.78 -21.64 -9.77
CA LYS A 102 -10.08 -21.16 -9.24
C LYS A 102 -11.29 -21.91 -9.80
N ALA A 103 -11.20 -22.40 -11.03
CA ALA A 103 -12.33 -23.00 -11.73
C ALA A 103 -12.52 -24.49 -11.36
N VAL A 104 -11.43 -25.22 -11.10
CA VAL A 104 -11.50 -26.65 -10.80
C VAL A 104 -12.08 -26.87 -9.39
N PRO A 105 -13.15 -27.67 -9.24
CA PRO A 105 -13.67 -28.02 -7.92
C PRO A 105 -12.61 -28.71 -7.05
N VAL A 106 -12.47 -28.23 -5.82
CA VAL A 106 -11.45 -28.71 -4.88
C VAL A 106 -11.49 -30.23 -4.69
N ALA A 107 -12.68 -30.84 -4.64
CA ALA A 107 -12.83 -32.28 -4.45
C ALA A 107 -12.27 -33.10 -5.62
N VAL A 108 -12.52 -32.69 -6.87
CA VAL A 108 -12.01 -33.37 -8.07
C VAL A 108 -10.49 -33.28 -8.09
N PHE A 109 -9.96 -32.10 -7.79
CA PHE A 109 -8.53 -31.86 -7.78
C PHE A 109 -7.82 -32.61 -6.64
N ALA A 110 -8.43 -32.69 -5.45
CA ALA A 110 -7.90 -33.44 -4.32
C ALA A 110 -7.74 -34.93 -4.63
N VAL A 111 -8.70 -35.56 -5.33
CA VAL A 111 -8.58 -36.97 -5.73
C VAL A 111 -7.42 -37.17 -6.70
N LEU A 112 -7.20 -36.27 -7.65
CA LEU A 112 -6.05 -36.35 -8.57
C LEU A 112 -4.72 -36.23 -7.81
N LEU A 113 -4.61 -35.25 -6.91
CA LEU A 113 -3.43 -35.07 -6.08
C LEU A 113 -3.16 -36.27 -5.16
N LEU A 114 -4.21 -36.92 -4.65
CA LEU A 114 -4.09 -38.14 -3.86
C LEU A 114 -3.48 -39.27 -4.69
N ILE A 115 -3.92 -39.43 -5.94
CA ILE A 115 -3.38 -40.46 -6.85
C ILE A 115 -1.90 -40.17 -7.18
N TRP A 116 -1.52 -38.90 -7.37
CA TRP A 116 -0.16 -38.53 -7.78
C TRP A 116 0.85 -38.50 -6.63
N TRP A 117 0.46 -37.98 -5.46
CA TRP A 117 1.38 -37.68 -4.36
C TRP A 117 1.06 -38.42 -3.06
N GLY A 118 -0.04 -39.18 -3.04
CA GLY A 118 -0.46 -39.93 -1.86
C GLY A 118 -1.10 -39.06 -0.77
N ALA A 119 -1.46 -39.72 0.33
CA ALA A 119 -2.23 -39.12 1.43
C ALA A 119 -1.48 -38.05 2.23
N SER A 120 -0.18 -38.26 2.45
CA SER A 120 0.61 -37.44 3.38
C SER A 120 0.70 -35.95 3.01
N PRO A 121 1.07 -35.57 1.76
CA PRO A 121 1.15 -34.16 1.37
C PRO A 121 -0.20 -33.58 0.90
N LEU A 122 -1.25 -34.39 0.79
CA LEU A 122 -2.50 -34.01 0.12
C LEU A 122 -3.12 -32.74 0.68
N ALA A 123 -3.26 -32.64 2.00
CA ALA A 123 -3.85 -31.47 2.66
C ALA A 123 -3.03 -30.20 2.44
N VAL A 124 -1.70 -30.31 2.49
CA VAL A 124 -0.77 -29.19 2.22
C VAL A 124 -0.97 -28.69 0.79
N ALA A 125 -0.99 -29.61 -0.18
CA ALA A 125 -1.15 -29.28 -1.59
C ALA A 125 -2.52 -28.63 -1.88
N VAL A 126 -3.60 -29.22 -1.37
CA VAL A 126 -4.95 -28.67 -1.55
C VAL A 126 -5.07 -27.26 -0.96
N CYS A 127 -4.59 -27.06 0.28
CA CYS A 127 -4.57 -25.73 0.88
C CYS A 127 -3.74 -24.74 0.06
N PHE A 128 -2.56 -25.16 -0.43
CA PHE A 128 -1.73 -24.33 -1.30
C PHE A 128 -2.50 -23.85 -2.54
N PHE A 129 -3.10 -24.77 -3.29
CA PHE A 129 -3.80 -24.43 -4.54
C PHE A 129 -5.07 -23.59 -4.35
N VAL A 130 -5.70 -23.67 -3.18
CA VAL A 130 -6.84 -22.82 -2.82
C VAL A 130 -6.39 -21.41 -2.43
N VAL A 131 -5.28 -21.28 -1.69
CA VAL A 131 -4.80 -20.00 -1.15
C VAL A 131 -4.01 -19.21 -2.19
N PHE A 132 -3.14 -19.89 -2.93
CA PHE A 132 -2.22 -19.30 -3.90
C PHE A 132 -2.88 -18.34 -4.92
N PRO A 133 -3.90 -18.75 -5.71
CA PRO A 133 -4.49 -17.87 -6.71
C PRO A 133 -5.24 -16.70 -6.10
N ASN A 134 -5.80 -16.88 -4.89
CA ASN A 134 -6.52 -15.81 -4.21
C ASN A 134 -5.57 -14.72 -3.71
N ILE A 135 -4.47 -15.11 -3.06
CA ILE A 135 -3.45 -14.16 -2.60
C ILE A 135 -2.79 -13.48 -3.80
N TYR A 136 -2.43 -14.22 -4.85
CA TYR A 136 -1.83 -13.65 -6.06
C TYR A 136 -2.71 -12.56 -6.70
N LEU A 137 -3.98 -12.86 -6.99
CA LEU A 137 -4.85 -11.93 -7.71
C LEU A 137 -5.12 -10.66 -6.90
N ASN A 138 -5.42 -10.78 -5.61
CA ASN A 138 -5.69 -9.62 -4.76
C ASN A 138 -4.44 -8.77 -4.52
N THR A 139 -3.27 -9.40 -4.40
CA THR A 139 -2.00 -8.66 -4.26
C THR A 139 -1.69 -7.89 -5.54
N LEU A 140 -1.85 -8.52 -6.71
CA LEU A 140 -1.59 -7.88 -7.99
C LEU A 140 -2.55 -6.69 -8.21
N GLU A 141 -3.83 -6.87 -7.90
CA GLU A 141 -4.82 -5.79 -7.98
C GLU A 141 -4.49 -4.65 -7.02
N GLY A 142 -4.12 -4.96 -5.76
CA GLY A 142 -3.75 -3.95 -4.78
C GLY A 142 -2.45 -3.19 -5.12
N LEU A 143 -1.52 -3.80 -5.86
CA LEU A 143 -0.35 -3.09 -6.39
C LEU A 143 -0.74 -2.15 -7.55
N LYS A 144 -1.67 -2.58 -8.41
CA LYS A 144 -2.18 -1.78 -9.54
C LYS A 144 -3.08 -0.62 -9.10
N SER A 145 -3.75 -0.76 -7.96
CA SER A 145 -4.62 0.28 -7.39
C SER A 145 -3.86 1.38 -6.63
N ALA A 146 -2.53 1.31 -6.54
CA ALA A 146 -1.74 2.35 -5.91
C ALA A 146 -1.84 3.68 -6.69
N ASP A 147 -1.91 4.79 -5.96
CA ASP A 147 -2.10 6.13 -6.53
C ASP A 147 -0.95 6.50 -7.50
N ALA A 148 -1.30 6.73 -8.77
CA ALA A 148 -0.36 7.06 -9.82
C ALA A 148 0.36 8.39 -9.56
N GLU A 149 -0.30 9.39 -8.99
CA GLU A 149 0.28 10.71 -8.73
C GLU A 149 1.35 10.64 -7.63
N LEU A 150 1.13 9.79 -6.61
CA LEU A 150 2.13 9.52 -5.58
C LEU A 150 3.32 8.72 -6.14
N ILE A 151 3.08 7.80 -7.08
CA ILE A 151 4.13 7.07 -7.78
C ILE A 151 4.99 8.01 -8.62
N GLU A 152 4.39 8.92 -9.40
CA GLU A 152 5.11 9.96 -10.15
C GLU A 152 5.96 10.83 -9.21
N THR A 153 5.38 11.28 -8.10
CA THR A 153 6.11 12.06 -7.08
C THR A 153 7.32 11.28 -6.53
N ALA A 154 7.13 9.99 -6.26
CA ALA A 154 8.18 9.11 -5.75
C ALA A 154 9.30 8.85 -6.76
N GLU A 155 8.97 8.84 -8.05
CA GLU A 155 9.91 8.71 -9.16
C GLU A 155 10.76 9.97 -9.30
N VAL A 156 10.13 11.14 -9.40
CA VAL A 156 10.82 12.44 -9.49
C VAL A 156 11.73 12.65 -8.29
N PHE A 157 11.24 12.38 -7.06
CA PHE A 157 12.04 12.57 -5.86
C PHE A 157 13.08 11.48 -5.65
N ARG A 158 13.12 10.43 -6.49
CA ARG A 158 14.03 9.29 -6.38
C ARG A 158 13.92 8.57 -5.03
N LEU A 159 12.70 8.46 -4.48
CA LEU A 159 12.47 7.80 -3.19
C LEU A 159 13.04 6.37 -3.18
N PRO A 160 13.74 5.93 -2.12
CA PRO A 160 14.21 4.56 -2.02
C PRO A 160 13.06 3.55 -2.08
N PHE A 161 13.31 2.37 -2.66
CA PHE A 161 12.30 1.31 -2.80
C PHE A 161 11.58 0.99 -1.48
N ALA A 162 12.30 0.93 -0.36
CA ALA A 162 11.71 0.69 0.95
C ALA A 162 10.68 1.76 1.33
N THR A 163 11.02 3.04 1.14
CA THR A 163 10.10 4.16 1.40
C THR A 163 8.86 4.06 0.51
N ARG A 164 9.04 3.82 -0.80
CA ARG A 164 7.92 3.62 -1.75
C ARG A 164 7.02 2.47 -1.31
N PHE A 165 7.61 1.34 -0.93
CA PHE A 165 6.86 0.17 -0.48
C PHE A 165 6.03 0.46 0.77
N PHE A 166 6.64 1.01 1.83
CA PHE A 166 5.95 1.18 3.11
C PHE A 166 4.89 2.28 3.14
N TYR A 167 5.06 3.34 2.33
CA TYR A 167 4.25 4.55 2.42
C TYR A 167 3.32 4.77 1.22
N ILE A 168 3.54 4.09 0.09
CA ILE A 168 2.69 4.19 -1.09
C ILE A 168 2.02 2.83 -1.37
N TYR A 169 2.81 1.79 -1.63
CA TYR A 169 2.25 0.48 -2.01
C TYR A 169 1.53 -0.25 -0.88
N ARG A 170 2.09 -0.23 0.33
CA ARG A 170 1.53 -0.98 1.46
C ARG A 170 0.16 -0.45 1.91
N PRO A 171 -0.09 0.86 2.05
CA PRO A 171 -1.43 1.37 2.32
C PRO A 171 -2.44 0.94 1.26
N ALA A 172 -2.06 1.00 -0.03
CA ALA A 172 -2.89 0.53 -1.14
C ALA A 172 -3.19 -0.97 -1.06
N LEU A 173 -2.21 -1.80 -0.68
CA LEU A 173 -2.35 -3.25 -0.51
C LEU A 173 -3.24 -3.67 0.67
N LYS A 174 -3.37 -2.84 1.70
CA LYS A 174 -4.04 -3.18 2.96
C LYS A 174 -5.45 -3.75 2.80
N PRO A 175 -6.40 -3.07 2.13
CA PRO A 175 -7.75 -3.60 1.97
C PRO A 175 -7.77 -4.93 1.21
N PHE A 176 -7.00 -5.04 0.13
CA PHE A 176 -6.94 -6.24 -0.71
C PHE A 176 -6.36 -7.45 0.03
N LEU A 177 -5.24 -7.26 0.74
CA LEU A 177 -4.62 -8.34 1.49
C LEU A 177 -5.49 -8.79 2.66
N LEU A 178 -6.09 -7.87 3.42
CA LEU A 178 -6.99 -8.25 4.51
C LEU A 178 -8.17 -9.09 4.01
N SER A 179 -8.80 -8.69 2.89
CA SER A 179 -9.87 -9.48 2.26
C SER A 179 -9.37 -10.84 1.74
N ALA A 180 -8.21 -10.87 1.08
CA ALA A 180 -7.64 -12.10 0.55
C ALA A 180 -7.28 -13.10 1.65
N PHE A 181 -6.69 -12.62 2.74
CA PHE A 181 -6.38 -13.43 3.92
C PHE A 181 -7.65 -13.96 4.59
N GLN A 182 -8.69 -13.13 4.75
CA GLN A 182 -9.97 -13.54 5.32
C GLN A 182 -10.59 -14.72 4.56
N LEU A 183 -10.65 -14.59 3.24
CA LEU A 183 -11.25 -15.61 2.38
C LEU A 183 -10.40 -16.89 2.36
N SER A 184 -9.08 -16.74 2.27
CA SER A 184 -8.12 -17.84 2.19
C SER A 184 -8.07 -18.66 3.47
N LEU A 185 -8.10 -18.02 4.64
CA LEU A 185 -8.09 -18.70 5.94
C LEU A 185 -9.33 -19.60 6.09
N GLY A 186 -10.53 -19.06 5.85
CA GLY A 186 -11.77 -19.83 5.93
C GLY A 186 -11.83 -20.99 4.93
N MET A 187 -11.33 -20.80 3.71
CA MET A 187 -11.30 -21.84 2.68
C MET A 187 -10.23 -22.91 2.94
N SER A 188 -9.06 -22.53 3.49
CA SER A 188 -7.96 -23.46 3.78
C SER A 188 -8.35 -24.53 4.80
N TRP A 189 -9.09 -24.18 5.86
CA TRP A 189 -9.58 -25.15 6.83
C TRP A 189 -10.63 -26.09 6.24
N LYS A 190 -11.60 -25.56 5.50
CA LYS A 190 -12.66 -26.35 4.87
C LYS A 190 -12.08 -27.36 3.88
N SER A 191 -11.20 -26.88 2.99
CA SER A 191 -10.58 -27.70 1.95
C SER A 191 -9.52 -28.65 2.50
N GLY A 192 -8.70 -28.21 3.45
CA GLY A 192 -7.65 -29.01 4.07
C GLY A 192 -8.19 -30.18 4.87
N VAL A 193 -9.18 -29.96 5.73
CA VAL A 193 -9.84 -31.05 6.46
C VAL A 193 -10.57 -31.99 5.48
N ALA A 194 -11.27 -31.47 4.48
CA ALA A 194 -11.91 -32.32 3.46
C ALA A 194 -10.89 -33.19 2.72
N ALA A 195 -9.73 -32.63 2.39
CA ALA A 195 -8.62 -33.36 1.79
C ALA A 195 -8.09 -34.46 2.73
N GLU A 196 -7.99 -34.21 4.04
CA GLU A 196 -7.63 -35.23 5.02
C GLU A 196 -8.72 -36.31 5.17
N VAL A 197 -10.01 -35.98 5.04
CA VAL A 197 -11.10 -36.98 5.02
C VAL A 197 -10.99 -37.89 3.79
N ILE A 198 -10.57 -37.35 2.64
CA ILE A 198 -10.39 -38.11 1.39
C ILE A 198 -9.12 -38.97 1.44
N GLY A 199 -8.00 -38.40 1.89
CA GLY A 199 -6.70 -39.07 1.89
C GLY A 199 -6.39 -39.88 3.13
N THR A 200 -7.13 -39.69 4.22
CA THR A 200 -6.96 -40.38 5.52
C THR A 200 -5.50 -40.47 6.03
N PRO A 201 -4.73 -39.37 6.05
CA PRO A 201 -3.35 -39.41 6.54
C PRO A 201 -3.29 -39.71 8.04
N LEU A 202 -2.21 -40.35 8.47
CA LEU A 202 -1.94 -40.63 9.89
C LEU A 202 -1.93 -39.34 10.73
N HIS A 203 -2.45 -39.44 11.96
CA HIS A 203 -2.55 -38.32 12.90
C HIS A 203 -3.17 -37.08 12.24
N SER A 204 -4.44 -37.19 11.87
CA SER A 204 -5.20 -36.11 11.25
C SER A 204 -6.62 -36.05 11.78
N ILE A 205 -7.14 -34.83 11.91
CA ILE A 205 -8.55 -34.59 12.22
C ILE A 205 -9.43 -35.18 11.12
N GLY A 206 -9.07 -35.05 9.84
CA GLY A 206 -9.86 -35.64 8.76
C GLY A 206 -9.92 -37.16 8.81
N GLY A 207 -8.83 -37.84 9.18
CA GLY A 207 -8.83 -39.28 9.43
C GLY A 207 -9.72 -39.66 10.61
N ALA A 208 -9.71 -38.88 11.70
CA ALA A 208 -10.57 -39.10 12.85
C ALA A 208 -12.06 -38.89 12.51
N LEU A 209 -12.39 -37.87 11.73
CA LEU A 209 -13.73 -37.65 11.19
C LEU A 209 -14.19 -38.80 10.29
N TYR A 210 -13.28 -39.34 9.47
CA TYR A 210 -13.56 -40.49 8.61
C TYR A 210 -13.87 -41.74 9.42
N LEU A 211 -13.11 -42.02 10.49
CA LEU A 211 -13.36 -43.14 11.39
C LEU A 211 -14.68 -42.96 12.16
N ALA A 212 -14.93 -41.78 12.73
CA ALA A 212 -16.20 -41.47 13.40
C ALA A 212 -17.40 -41.69 12.46
N LYS A 213 -17.26 -41.31 11.18
CA LYS A 213 -18.27 -41.58 10.14
C LYS A 213 -18.48 -43.09 9.93
N ILE A 214 -17.42 -43.89 9.83
CA ILE A 214 -17.54 -45.35 9.63
C ILE A 214 -18.26 -46.01 10.80
N TYR A 215 -17.92 -45.60 12.02
CA TYR A 215 -18.52 -46.14 13.24
C TYR A 215 -19.87 -45.50 13.60
N LEU A 216 -20.33 -44.53 12.80
CA LEU A 216 -21.54 -43.73 13.07
C LEU A 216 -21.51 -43.08 14.47
N ASP A 217 -20.31 -42.76 14.98
CA ASP A 217 -20.13 -42.02 16.22
C ASP A 217 -20.34 -40.52 15.96
N THR A 218 -21.59 -40.11 16.08
CA THR A 218 -21.97 -38.72 15.88
C THR A 218 -21.43 -37.80 16.96
N ALA A 219 -21.22 -38.28 18.18
CA ALA A 219 -20.65 -37.47 19.25
C ALA A 219 -19.21 -37.06 18.91
N ASP A 220 -18.40 -38.01 18.44
CA ASP A 220 -17.03 -37.76 17.98
C ASP A 220 -16.98 -36.89 16.72
N LEU A 221 -17.91 -37.09 15.77
CA LEU A 221 -17.99 -36.27 14.56
C LEU A 221 -18.25 -34.79 14.89
N PHE A 222 -19.20 -34.52 15.79
CA PHE A 222 -19.47 -33.15 16.26
C PHE A 222 -18.35 -32.59 17.14
N ALA A 223 -17.71 -33.42 17.97
CA ALA A 223 -16.54 -33.02 18.76
C ALA A 223 -15.38 -32.55 17.89
N TRP A 224 -14.98 -33.35 16.89
CA TRP A 224 -13.92 -32.96 15.94
C TRP A 224 -14.31 -31.74 15.10
N THR A 225 -15.58 -31.60 14.72
CA THR A 225 -16.07 -30.39 14.05
C THR A 225 -15.91 -29.15 14.92
N ALA A 226 -16.22 -29.25 16.22
CA ALA A 226 -16.00 -28.15 17.16
C ALA A 226 -14.51 -27.84 17.34
N VAL A 227 -13.64 -28.86 17.36
CA VAL A 227 -12.17 -28.67 17.40
C VAL A 227 -11.68 -27.93 16.16
N ILE A 228 -12.18 -28.27 14.96
CA ILE A 228 -11.85 -27.54 13.71
C ILE A 228 -12.26 -26.08 13.83
N ILE A 229 -13.47 -25.79 14.32
CA ILE A 229 -13.95 -24.41 14.49
C ILE A 229 -13.02 -23.65 15.44
N VAL A 230 -12.68 -24.22 16.60
CA VAL A 230 -11.80 -23.58 17.59
C VAL A 230 -10.41 -23.33 17.00
N LEU A 231 -9.79 -24.34 16.39
CA LEU A 231 -8.45 -24.20 15.81
C LEU A 231 -8.44 -23.21 14.64
N SER A 232 -9.50 -23.20 13.81
CA SER A 232 -9.61 -22.26 12.69
C SER A 232 -9.69 -20.80 13.17
N VAL A 233 -10.49 -20.53 14.20
CA VAL A 233 -10.60 -19.19 14.79
C VAL A 233 -9.30 -18.76 15.48
N LEU A 234 -8.61 -19.68 16.15
CA LEU A 234 -7.30 -19.39 16.75
C LEU A 234 -6.26 -19.07 15.67
N PHE A 235 -6.18 -19.89 14.62
CA PHE A 235 -5.28 -19.67 13.50
C PHE A 235 -5.57 -18.35 12.78
N GLU A 236 -6.85 -18.06 12.52
CA GLU A 236 -7.30 -16.81 11.93
C GLU A 236 -6.83 -15.61 12.75
N LYS A 237 -7.06 -15.62 14.07
CA LYS A 237 -6.62 -14.54 14.96
C LYS A 237 -5.11 -14.33 14.96
N ILE A 238 -4.32 -15.41 14.93
CA ILE A 238 -2.86 -15.32 14.88
C ILE A 238 -2.43 -14.66 13.56
N VAL A 239 -2.93 -15.16 12.43
CA VAL A 239 -2.56 -14.64 11.11
C VAL A 239 -3.00 -13.18 10.94
N PHE A 240 -4.24 -12.84 11.29
CA PHE A 240 -4.70 -11.46 11.25
C PHE A 240 -3.94 -10.55 12.21
N GLY A 241 -3.60 -11.03 13.41
CA GLY A 241 -2.75 -10.30 14.34
C GLY A 241 -1.39 -9.94 13.73
N CYS A 242 -0.74 -10.91 13.07
CA CYS A 242 0.52 -10.67 12.36
C CYS A 242 0.38 -9.70 11.18
N VAL A 243 -0.67 -9.85 10.36
CA VAL A 243 -0.92 -9.00 9.20
C VAL A 243 -1.25 -7.56 9.63
N GLU A 244 -2.12 -7.37 10.63
CA GLU A 244 -2.44 -6.05 11.17
C GLU A 244 -1.21 -5.39 11.81
N TYR A 245 -0.38 -6.15 12.52
CA TYR A 245 0.86 -5.64 13.09
C TYR A 245 1.79 -5.11 11.99
N PHE A 246 1.95 -5.86 10.90
CA PHE A 246 2.73 -5.43 9.73
C PHE A 246 2.22 -4.13 9.10
N PHE A 247 0.89 -3.94 9.02
CA PHE A 247 0.32 -2.70 8.47
C PHE A 247 0.40 -1.50 9.42
N ARG A 248 0.45 -1.71 10.73
CA ARG A 248 0.63 -0.64 11.73
C ARG A 248 2.07 -0.20 11.93
N TRP A 249 3.02 -1.03 11.52
CA TRP A 249 4.44 -0.76 11.72
C TRP A 249 4.91 0.40 10.84
N GLU A 250 5.39 1.51 11.40
CA GLU A 250 5.89 2.64 10.59
C GLU A 250 7.42 2.75 10.69
N PRO A 251 8.17 2.17 9.74
CA PRO A 251 9.63 2.22 9.79
C PRO A 251 10.15 3.63 9.50
N ALA A 252 11.13 4.10 10.27
CA ALA A 252 11.78 5.39 10.02
C ALA A 252 12.47 5.42 8.64
N CYS A 253 12.35 6.53 7.93
CA CYS A 253 13.06 6.77 6.67
C CYS A 253 14.44 7.32 7.03
N LYS A 254 15.51 6.55 6.80
CA LYS A 254 16.87 6.90 7.25
C LYS A 254 17.81 7.40 6.14
N ARG A 255 17.35 7.37 4.88
CA ARG A 255 18.17 7.74 3.72
C ARG A 255 17.48 8.89 2.99
N PRO A 256 18.17 10.01 2.73
CA PRO A 256 17.63 11.05 1.88
C PRO A 256 17.39 10.49 0.48
N ALA A 257 16.35 10.99 -0.18
CA ALA A 257 15.96 10.54 -1.50
C ALA A 257 16.97 11.00 -2.57
N MET A 258 17.48 12.22 -2.44
CA MET A 258 18.60 12.73 -3.25
C MET A 258 19.72 13.20 -2.32
N PRO A 259 20.84 12.45 -2.22
CA PRO A 259 22.00 12.90 -1.47
C PRO A 259 22.57 14.16 -2.12
N GLN A 260 22.74 15.24 -1.33
CA GLN A 260 23.41 16.45 -1.81
C GLN A 260 24.85 16.11 -2.21
N LYS A 261 25.11 15.97 -3.51
CA LYS A 261 26.48 15.94 -4.03
C LYS A 261 27.04 17.36 -3.96
N ASN A 262 28.32 17.52 -3.62
CA ASN A 262 29.02 18.80 -3.79
C ASN A 262 28.94 19.21 -5.27
N VAL A 263 28.01 20.09 -5.63
CA VAL A 263 27.72 20.46 -7.02
C VAL A 263 28.77 21.47 -7.48
N SER A 264 29.66 21.06 -8.39
CA SER A 264 30.52 21.97 -9.15
C SER A 264 29.67 22.98 -9.95
N ARG A 265 30.20 24.17 -10.25
CA ARG A 265 29.47 25.23 -11.00
C ARG A 265 28.88 24.75 -12.34
N GLU A 266 29.55 23.86 -13.06
CA GLU A 266 29.07 23.30 -14.34
C GLU A 266 27.80 22.45 -14.21
N ARG A 267 27.53 21.84 -13.06
CA ARG A 267 26.31 21.04 -12.79
C ARG A 267 25.15 21.87 -12.23
N ARG A 268 25.19 23.20 -12.42
CA ARG A 268 24.14 24.15 -12.01
C ARG A 268 23.49 24.86 -13.20
N THR A 269 23.71 24.36 -14.41
CA THR A 269 23.05 24.85 -15.61
C THR A 269 22.10 23.76 -16.12
N LEU A 270 20.85 24.14 -16.37
CA LEU A 270 19.85 23.33 -17.07
C LEU A 270 19.76 23.86 -18.50
N CYS A 271 20.06 23.02 -19.47
CA CYS A 271 19.98 23.37 -20.89
C CYS A 271 18.76 22.68 -21.50
N VAL A 272 17.89 23.46 -22.12
CA VAL A 272 16.71 23.00 -22.85
C VAL A 272 16.94 23.38 -24.31
N ALA A 273 17.05 22.39 -25.19
CA ALA A 273 17.37 22.61 -26.61
C ALA A 273 16.26 22.03 -27.51
N ASP A 274 15.77 22.86 -28.43
CA ASP A 274 14.70 22.57 -29.41
C ASP A 274 13.47 21.85 -28.80
N PHE A 275 13.08 22.27 -27.60
CA PHE A 275 12.13 21.50 -26.80
C PHE A 275 10.69 21.76 -27.23
N GLY A 276 9.95 20.68 -27.49
CA GLY A 276 8.58 20.76 -28.01
C GLY A 276 7.66 19.67 -27.46
N LYS A 277 6.42 20.08 -27.14
CA LYS A 277 5.35 19.17 -26.72
C LYS A 277 4.07 19.38 -27.54
N CYS A 278 3.51 18.30 -28.05
CA CYS A 278 2.29 18.24 -28.84
C CYS A 278 1.27 17.27 -28.22
N TYR A 279 0.00 17.65 -28.24
CA TYR A 279 -1.13 16.77 -27.90
C TYR A 279 -2.18 16.83 -28.99
N HIS A 280 -2.60 15.67 -29.51
CA HIS A 280 -3.63 15.57 -30.55
C HIS A 280 -3.41 16.56 -31.72
N ASP A 281 -2.19 16.60 -32.25
CA ASP A 281 -1.74 17.49 -33.33
C ASP A 281 -1.76 19.00 -33.00
N ARG A 282 -1.95 19.38 -31.73
CA ARG A 282 -1.84 20.75 -31.24
C ARG A 282 -0.56 20.93 -30.42
N TRP A 283 0.32 21.80 -30.89
CA TRP A 283 1.51 22.21 -30.14
C TRP A 283 1.10 23.01 -28.89
N ILE A 284 1.62 22.58 -27.74
CA ILE A 284 1.51 23.32 -26.47
C ILE A 284 2.63 24.35 -26.39
N PHE A 285 3.85 23.92 -26.67
CA PHE A 285 5.04 24.75 -26.88
C PHE A 285 5.95 24.04 -27.89
N ARG A 286 6.78 24.80 -28.61
CA ARG A 286 7.71 24.28 -29.62
C ARG A 286 8.92 25.19 -29.75
N HIS A 287 10.08 24.64 -30.13
CA HIS A 287 11.33 25.36 -30.35
C HIS A 287 11.76 26.18 -29.13
N VAL A 288 11.58 25.61 -27.92
CA VAL A 288 12.05 26.25 -26.69
C VAL A 288 13.55 25.97 -26.56
N GLU A 289 14.35 27.03 -26.70
CA GLU A 289 15.79 27.03 -26.48
C GLU A 289 16.12 27.97 -25.32
N GLN A 290 16.54 27.41 -24.18
CA GLN A 290 16.83 28.21 -23.00
C GLN A 290 17.85 27.52 -22.09
N GLU A 291 18.81 28.31 -21.60
CA GLU A 291 19.68 27.93 -20.49
C GLU A 291 19.21 28.60 -19.20
N PHE A 292 19.19 27.81 -18.12
CA PHE A 292 18.83 28.26 -16.78
C PHE A 292 20.01 28.00 -15.85
N HIS A 293 20.31 28.97 -14.99
CA HIS A 293 21.43 28.92 -14.06
C HIS A 293 20.94 29.04 -12.62
N GLY A 294 21.67 28.42 -11.69
CA GLY A 294 21.38 28.58 -10.26
C GLY A 294 21.55 30.03 -9.80
N GLY A 295 20.64 30.52 -8.96
CA GLY A 295 20.61 31.92 -8.55
C GLY A 295 19.24 32.36 -8.06
N GLU A 296 18.79 33.52 -8.52
CA GLU A 296 17.43 34.02 -8.25
C GLU A 296 16.36 33.14 -8.95
N PRO A 297 15.15 33.02 -8.39
CA PRO A 297 14.08 32.22 -8.98
C PRO A 297 13.62 32.74 -10.35
N TYR A 298 13.33 31.81 -11.25
CA TYR A 298 12.71 32.08 -12.54
C TYR A 298 11.20 32.07 -12.44
N PHE A 299 10.54 33.14 -12.91
CA PHE A 299 9.08 33.22 -12.92
C PHE A 299 8.51 32.95 -14.31
N LEU A 300 7.62 31.97 -14.39
CA LEU A 300 6.83 31.66 -15.58
C LEU A 300 5.45 32.32 -15.44
N ASP A 301 5.40 33.63 -15.62
CA ASP A 301 4.15 34.41 -15.63
C ASP A 301 3.53 34.38 -17.03
N THR A 302 2.75 33.33 -17.30
CA THR A 302 1.98 33.20 -18.55
C THR A 302 0.51 32.94 -18.21
N PRO A 303 -0.44 33.19 -19.14
CA PRO A 303 -1.85 32.90 -18.92
C PRO A 303 -2.11 31.45 -18.51
N SER A 304 -3.17 31.19 -17.75
CA SER A 304 -3.59 29.81 -17.45
C SER A 304 -3.86 29.04 -18.76
N GLY A 305 -3.48 27.76 -18.79
CA GLY A 305 -3.56 26.94 -20.01
C GLY A 305 -2.43 27.13 -21.04
N SER A 306 -1.39 27.92 -20.74
CA SER A 306 -0.22 28.09 -21.60
C SER A 306 0.74 26.89 -21.67
N GLY A 307 0.49 25.84 -20.87
CA GLY A 307 1.34 24.65 -20.83
C GLY A 307 2.46 24.64 -19.78
N LYS A 308 2.41 25.48 -18.74
CA LYS A 308 3.40 25.51 -17.64
C LYS A 308 3.58 24.15 -16.96
N THR A 309 2.48 23.54 -16.53
CA THR A 309 2.48 22.20 -15.92
C THR A 309 3.04 21.16 -16.87
N THR A 310 2.66 21.19 -18.15
CA THR A 310 3.18 20.31 -19.20
C THR A 310 4.69 20.50 -19.37
N PHE A 311 5.18 21.74 -19.40
CA PHE A 311 6.60 22.05 -19.49
C PHE A 311 7.36 21.45 -18.30
N PHE A 312 6.88 21.64 -17.07
CA PHE A 312 7.47 21.04 -15.87
C PHE A 312 7.48 19.52 -15.89
N ARG A 313 6.38 18.88 -16.32
CA ARG A 313 6.30 17.41 -16.47
C ARG A 313 7.30 16.89 -17.50
N CYS A 314 7.52 17.62 -18.59
CA CYS A 314 8.53 17.28 -19.58
C CYS A 314 9.96 17.45 -19.03
N LEU A 315 10.22 18.54 -18.28
CA LEU A 315 11.55 18.80 -17.68
C LEU A 315 11.96 17.69 -16.70
N CYS A 316 11.05 17.22 -15.85
CA CYS A 316 11.34 16.19 -14.86
C CYS A 316 11.19 14.75 -15.39
N GLY A 317 10.91 14.58 -16.69
CA GLY A 317 10.84 13.28 -17.36
C GLY A 317 9.55 12.48 -17.13
N LEU A 318 8.52 13.09 -16.54
CA LEU A 318 7.20 12.46 -16.39
C LEU A 318 6.42 12.40 -17.70
N GLU A 319 6.71 13.31 -18.63
CA GLU A 319 6.18 13.30 -19.99
C GLU A 319 7.32 13.32 -21.00
N ARG A 320 7.19 12.51 -22.06
CA ARG A 320 8.17 12.50 -23.14
C ARG A 320 7.89 13.68 -24.08
N PRO A 321 8.87 14.55 -24.35
CA PRO A 321 8.74 15.57 -25.40
C PRO A 321 8.74 14.92 -26.79
N GLU A 322 8.13 15.58 -27.78
CA GLU A 322 8.20 15.17 -29.19
C GLU A 322 9.50 15.63 -29.86
N GLU A 323 10.00 16.80 -29.46
CA GLU A 323 11.21 17.42 -29.98
C GLU A 323 12.12 17.88 -28.83
N GLY A 324 13.43 17.85 -29.08
CA GLY A 324 14.44 18.37 -28.16
C GLY A 324 14.82 17.47 -26.99
N GLU A 325 15.75 17.96 -26.18
CA GLU A 325 16.25 17.27 -24.99
C GLU A 325 16.58 18.24 -23.85
N VAL A 326 16.60 17.68 -22.64
CA VAL A 326 17.00 18.38 -21.41
C VAL A 326 18.34 17.81 -20.95
N SER A 327 19.32 18.68 -20.71
CA SER A 327 20.67 18.29 -20.29
C SER A 327 21.22 19.19 -19.17
N GLY A 328 22.34 18.78 -18.58
CA GLY A 328 23.05 19.51 -17.51
C GLY A 328 22.63 19.16 -16.08
N ILE A 329 21.35 18.85 -15.84
CA ILE A 329 20.81 18.44 -14.53
C ILE A 329 19.93 17.21 -14.65
N ASP A 330 20.05 16.30 -13.68
CA ASP A 330 19.23 15.09 -13.59
C ASP A 330 18.40 14.99 -12.30
N ALA A 331 18.70 15.80 -11.27
CA ALA A 331 18.00 15.79 -9.99
C ALA A 331 16.95 16.92 -9.90
N PHE A 332 15.68 16.55 -10.06
CA PHE A 332 14.53 17.45 -9.98
C PHE A 332 13.68 17.20 -8.73
N SER A 333 13.09 18.26 -8.19
CA SER A 333 11.95 18.17 -7.28
C SER A 333 10.85 19.11 -7.77
N VAL A 334 9.62 18.78 -7.39
CA VAL A 334 8.42 19.38 -7.93
C VAL A 334 7.41 19.54 -6.80
N GLN A 335 6.89 20.75 -6.65
CA GLN A 335 5.60 20.97 -6.05
C GLN A 335 4.58 20.99 -7.18
N PHE A 336 3.75 19.96 -7.26
CA PHE A 336 2.72 19.86 -8.29
C PHE A 336 1.56 20.81 -7.99
N GLN A 337 0.73 21.05 -9.01
CA GLN A 337 -0.49 21.82 -8.84
C GLN A 337 -1.42 21.15 -7.80
N GLU A 338 -1.49 19.81 -7.78
CA GLU A 338 -2.03 19.04 -6.66
C GLU A 338 -0.96 18.83 -5.58
N ASP A 339 -1.32 18.85 -4.30
CA ASP A 339 -0.32 18.76 -3.22
C ASP A 339 0.39 17.40 -3.17
N ARG A 340 -0.25 16.32 -3.67
CA ARG A 340 0.26 14.94 -3.78
C ARG A 340 0.96 14.47 -2.50
N LEU A 341 0.29 14.62 -1.36
CA LEU A 341 0.79 14.18 -0.05
C LEU A 341 0.26 12.78 0.26
N CYS A 342 1.03 11.98 0.99
CA CYS A 342 0.51 10.74 1.56
C CYS A 342 -0.40 11.10 2.74
N GLU A 343 -1.70 11.22 2.49
CA GLU A 343 -2.66 11.88 3.39
C GLU A 343 -2.91 11.16 4.72
N GLU A 344 -2.68 9.85 4.77
CA GLU A 344 -2.78 9.02 5.98
C GLU A 344 -1.66 9.32 6.99
N TYR A 345 -0.59 9.99 6.56
CA TYR A 345 0.60 10.24 7.36
C TYR A 345 0.76 11.72 7.68
N SER A 346 1.56 12.02 8.70
CA SER A 346 1.78 13.39 9.15
C SER A 346 2.59 14.23 8.16
N ALA A 347 2.54 15.56 8.33
CA ALA A 347 3.39 16.48 7.60
C ALA A 347 4.88 16.14 7.77
N VAL A 348 5.30 15.85 9.01
CA VAL A 348 6.69 15.45 9.31
C VAL A 348 7.05 14.18 8.56
N LYS A 349 6.16 13.18 8.50
CA LYS A 349 6.44 11.93 7.79
C LYS A 349 6.58 12.16 6.28
N ASN A 350 5.75 13.04 5.70
CA ASN A 350 5.84 13.41 4.28
C ASN A 350 7.21 14.00 3.91
N LEU A 351 7.83 14.77 4.80
CA LEU A 351 9.18 15.30 4.62
C LEU A 351 10.27 14.30 4.99
N GLU A 352 10.08 13.51 6.05
CA GLU A 352 11.01 12.45 6.45
C GLU A 352 11.28 11.47 5.29
N MET A 353 10.25 11.19 4.48
CA MET A 353 10.39 10.35 3.28
C MET A 353 11.42 10.89 2.28
N VAL A 354 11.59 12.21 2.17
CA VAL A 354 12.56 12.83 1.24
C VAL A 354 13.89 13.18 1.91
N MET A 355 13.87 13.61 3.16
CA MET A 355 15.06 14.05 3.89
C MET A 355 15.81 12.90 4.59
N GLY A 356 15.11 11.83 4.96
CA GLY A 356 15.68 10.74 5.74
C GLY A 356 15.95 11.09 7.22
N ASP A 357 15.43 12.21 7.72
CA ASP A 357 15.55 12.65 9.12
C ASP A 357 14.28 13.37 9.58
N ALA A 358 13.57 12.78 10.56
CA ALA A 358 12.32 13.32 11.08
C ALA A 358 12.50 14.62 11.90
N LYS A 359 13.67 14.81 12.51
CA LYS A 359 13.97 15.98 13.33
C LYS A 359 14.24 17.19 12.46
N GLU A 360 15.04 17.02 11.40
CA GLU A 360 15.26 18.08 10.42
C GLU A 360 13.98 18.38 9.62
N ALA A 361 13.19 17.35 9.29
CA ALA A 361 11.86 17.53 8.69
C ALA A 361 10.92 18.40 9.54
N ARG A 362 10.86 18.15 10.86
CA ARG A 362 10.08 18.99 11.79
C ARG A 362 10.57 20.43 11.77
N LYS A 363 11.88 20.64 11.88
CA LYS A 363 12.50 21.97 11.89
C LYS A 363 12.24 22.74 10.60
N ALA A 364 12.29 22.09 9.44
CA ALA A 364 11.96 22.73 8.17
C ALA A 364 10.48 23.17 8.13
N LEU A 365 9.55 22.32 8.59
CA LEU A 365 8.13 22.64 8.59
C LEU A 365 7.75 23.77 9.55
N THR A 366 8.45 23.95 10.67
CA THR A 366 8.14 25.03 11.63
C THR A 366 8.24 26.44 11.06
N TRP A 367 8.92 26.62 9.92
CA TRP A 367 8.95 27.90 9.21
C TRP A 367 7.58 28.29 8.66
N LEU A 368 6.84 27.29 8.16
CA LEU A 368 5.62 27.52 7.39
C LEU A 368 4.39 26.87 8.02
N LEU A 369 4.49 26.11 9.11
CA LEU A 369 3.35 25.49 9.77
C LEU A 369 3.39 25.67 11.30
N PRO A 370 2.23 25.77 11.96
CA PRO A 370 2.14 25.77 13.41
C PRO A 370 2.52 24.39 13.98
N GLU A 371 3.09 24.36 15.19
CA GLU A 371 3.65 23.15 15.82
C GLU A 371 2.61 22.04 16.00
N GLU A 372 1.36 22.40 16.28
CA GLU A 372 0.24 21.48 16.49
C GLU A 372 -0.08 20.67 15.24
N ALA A 373 0.17 21.24 14.06
CA ALA A 373 -0.14 20.62 12.78
C ALA A 373 0.89 19.58 12.32
N LEU A 374 2.11 19.65 12.85
CA LEU A 374 3.25 18.85 12.35
C LEU A 374 3.04 17.35 12.55
N GLY A 375 2.37 16.98 13.64
CA GLY A 375 2.07 15.59 14.01
C GLY A 375 0.76 15.05 13.44
N GLN A 376 -0.11 15.92 12.91
CA GLN A 376 -1.43 15.52 12.42
C GLN A 376 -1.33 14.87 11.03
N PRO A 377 -2.13 13.83 10.73
CA PRO A 377 -2.27 13.30 9.38
C PRO A 377 -2.62 14.39 8.38
N CYS A 378 -2.05 14.33 7.18
CA CYS A 378 -2.24 15.37 6.18
C CYS A 378 -3.72 15.52 5.74
N HIS A 379 -4.56 14.49 5.79
CA HIS A 379 -6.00 14.63 5.52
C HIS A 379 -6.75 15.55 6.49
N GLU A 380 -6.21 15.80 7.69
CA GLU A 380 -6.79 16.72 8.68
C GLU A 380 -6.33 18.18 8.48
N LEU A 381 -5.33 18.42 7.63
CA LEU A 381 -4.77 19.76 7.38
C LEU A 381 -5.65 20.57 6.42
N SER A 382 -5.67 21.90 6.60
CA SER A 382 -6.31 22.81 5.64
C SER A 382 -5.58 22.81 4.30
N GLY A 383 -6.26 23.20 3.21
CA GLY A 383 -5.65 23.26 1.87
C GLY A 383 -4.38 24.12 1.82
N GLY A 384 -4.37 25.30 2.47
CA GLY A 384 -3.18 26.14 2.57
C GLY A 384 -2.05 25.54 3.42
N MET A 385 -2.37 24.67 4.39
CA MET A 385 -1.36 23.92 5.14
C MET A 385 -0.78 22.79 4.28
N LYS A 386 -1.60 22.03 3.57
CA LYS A 386 -1.14 21.00 2.61
C LYS A 386 -0.22 21.60 1.53
N ARG A 387 -0.59 22.76 0.97
CA ARG A 387 0.23 23.52 0.02
C ARG A 387 1.62 23.84 0.56
N ARG A 388 1.68 24.34 1.80
CA ARG A 388 2.96 24.64 2.48
C ARG A 388 3.78 23.39 2.77
N VAL A 389 3.16 22.27 3.17
CA VAL A 389 3.86 20.99 3.33
C VAL A 389 4.47 20.54 2.00
N SER A 390 3.72 20.62 0.90
CA SER A 390 4.21 20.23 -0.43
C SER A 390 5.37 21.13 -0.90
N LEU A 391 5.28 22.44 -0.65
CA LEU A 391 6.36 23.40 -0.92
C LEU A 391 7.65 23.04 -0.16
N VAL A 392 7.57 22.89 1.17
CA VAL A 392 8.74 22.54 1.99
C VAL A 392 9.32 21.19 1.54
N ARG A 393 8.46 20.20 1.26
CA ARG A 393 8.89 18.89 0.77
C ARG A 393 9.67 18.99 -0.55
N ALA A 394 9.20 19.81 -1.51
CA ALA A 394 9.90 20.01 -2.77
C ALA A 394 11.24 20.75 -2.57
N MET A 395 11.27 21.77 -1.71
CA MET A 395 12.48 22.53 -1.41
C MET A 395 13.55 21.72 -0.67
N GLU A 396 13.15 20.80 0.22
CA GLU A 396 14.05 19.99 1.06
C GLU A 396 14.41 18.62 0.45
N ALA A 397 13.88 18.29 -0.74
CA ALA A 397 14.14 17.00 -1.38
C ALA A 397 15.60 16.78 -1.84
N GLY A 398 16.45 17.81 -1.79
CA GLY A 398 17.86 17.73 -2.19
C GLY A 398 18.12 17.83 -3.71
N ALA A 399 17.14 18.30 -4.48
CA ALA A 399 17.25 18.48 -5.93
C ALA A 399 18.17 19.64 -6.35
N GLN A 400 18.67 19.59 -7.59
CA GLN A 400 19.42 20.67 -8.23
C GLN A 400 18.51 21.69 -8.92
N CYS A 401 17.35 21.24 -9.40
CA CYS A 401 16.29 22.07 -9.97
C CYS A 401 14.98 21.81 -9.22
N VAL A 402 14.36 22.88 -8.70
CA VAL A 402 13.07 22.85 -8.02
C VAL A 402 12.02 23.52 -8.89
N LEU A 403 10.97 22.78 -9.25
CA LEU A 403 9.85 23.28 -10.03
C LEU A 403 8.65 23.48 -9.08
N LEU A 404 8.10 24.69 -9.03
CA LEU A 404 7.01 25.05 -8.13
C LEU A 404 5.79 25.47 -8.96
N ASP A 405 4.77 24.61 -9.01
CA ASP A 405 3.54 24.85 -9.76
C ASP A 405 2.44 25.40 -8.83
N GLU A 406 2.12 26.67 -9.02
CA GLU A 406 1.20 27.47 -8.22
C GLU A 406 1.46 27.38 -6.69
N PRO A 407 2.69 27.68 -6.21
CA PRO A 407 3.03 27.52 -4.79
C PRO A 407 2.24 28.43 -3.85
N PHE A 408 1.71 29.54 -4.36
CA PHE A 408 1.04 30.58 -3.58
C PHE A 408 -0.49 30.48 -3.59
N THR A 409 -1.04 29.56 -4.39
CA THR A 409 -2.49 29.43 -4.55
C THR A 409 -3.14 28.93 -3.26
N GLY A 410 -4.24 29.59 -2.86
CA GLY A 410 -4.99 29.25 -1.65
C GLY A 410 -4.33 29.71 -0.34
N LEU A 411 -3.24 30.49 -0.41
CA LEU A 411 -2.62 31.12 0.75
C LEU A 411 -3.16 32.55 0.95
N ASP A 412 -3.26 32.98 2.21
CA ASP A 412 -3.42 34.39 2.57
C ASP A 412 -2.10 35.16 2.40
N GLU A 413 -2.16 36.48 2.48
CA GLU A 413 -1.01 37.35 2.18
C GLU A 413 0.20 37.06 3.08
N GLU A 414 0.01 36.95 4.39
CA GLU A 414 1.08 36.65 5.35
C GLU A 414 1.76 35.31 5.04
N ASN A 415 0.98 34.27 4.71
CA ASN A 415 1.54 32.97 4.37
C ASN A 415 2.20 32.94 2.99
N ARG A 416 1.77 33.78 2.03
CA ARG A 416 2.47 33.94 0.74
C ARG A 416 3.84 34.58 0.93
N GLU A 417 3.92 35.63 1.75
CA GLU A 417 5.18 36.31 2.04
C GLU A 417 6.17 35.35 2.70
N LYS A 418 5.74 34.62 3.74
CA LYS A 418 6.56 33.59 4.40
C LYS A 418 6.99 32.48 3.43
N ALA A 419 6.09 32.01 2.57
CA ALA A 419 6.41 30.99 1.58
C ALA A 419 7.47 31.48 0.59
N TYR A 420 7.36 32.72 0.11
CA TYR A 420 8.35 33.30 -0.80
C TYR A 420 9.70 33.54 -0.12
N GLU A 421 9.70 34.06 1.12
CA GLU A 421 10.91 34.22 1.93
C GLU A 421 11.61 32.87 2.15
N TYR A 422 10.84 31.83 2.45
CA TYR A 422 11.36 30.47 2.58
C TYR A 422 12.02 29.99 1.28
N ILE A 423 11.37 30.19 0.12
CA ILE A 423 11.92 29.84 -1.19
C ILE A 423 13.27 30.53 -1.44
N ARG A 424 13.35 31.85 -1.21
CA ARG A 424 14.57 32.64 -1.42
C ARG A 424 15.70 32.19 -0.49
N THR A 425 15.39 32.08 0.81
CA THR A 425 16.38 31.73 1.85
C THR A 425 16.94 30.32 1.63
N HIS A 426 16.13 29.40 1.15
CA HIS A 426 16.54 28.01 0.92
C HIS A 426 16.98 27.75 -0.52
N ALA A 427 17.11 28.77 -1.39
CA ALA A 427 17.50 28.54 -2.78
C ALA A 427 18.89 27.91 -2.93
N ASN A 428 19.85 28.31 -2.09
CA ASN A 428 21.19 27.73 -2.00
C ASN A 428 21.93 27.63 -3.36
N GLY A 429 21.63 28.57 -4.27
CA GLY A 429 22.20 28.60 -5.62
C GLY A 429 21.78 27.44 -6.53
N ARG A 430 20.61 26.84 -6.25
CA ARG A 430 19.90 25.89 -7.11
C ARG A 430 19.10 26.64 -8.18
N ILE A 431 18.64 25.91 -9.19
CA ILE A 431 17.67 26.46 -10.15
C ILE A 431 16.28 26.33 -9.52
N ILE A 432 15.55 27.44 -9.45
CA ILE A 432 14.16 27.43 -9.00
C ILE A 432 13.30 28.00 -10.12
N MET A 433 12.25 27.27 -10.51
CA MET A 433 11.26 27.73 -11.46
C MET A 433 9.91 27.79 -10.78
N ILE A 434 9.23 28.93 -10.89
CA ILE A 434 7.94 29.17 -10.28
C ILE A 434 6.94 29.47 -11.39
N ALA A 435 6.00 28.55 -11.58
CA ALA A 435 4.81 28.75 -12.39
C ALA A 435 3.74 29.36 -11.50
N THR A 436 3.45 30.65 -11.69
CA THR A 436 2.38 31.31 -10.94
C THR A 436 1.88 32.56 -11.66
N HIS A 437 0.64 32.91 -11.38
CA HIS A 437 0.03 34.20 -11.75
C HIS A 437 0.08 35.22 -10.59
N ILE A 438 0.51 34.78 -9.41
CA ILE A 438 0.54 35.59 -8.18
C ILE A 438 1.93 36.19 -8.05
N ARG A 439 2.01 37.51 -7.86
CA ARG A 439 3.27 38.24 -7.74
C ARG A 439 3.51 38.66 -6.28
N PRO A 440 4.02 37.77 -5.42
CA PRO A 440 4.18 38.05 -3.99
C PRO A 440 5.16 39.20 -3.69
N TRP A 441 5.99 39.61 -4.66
CA TRP A 441 6.96 40.70 -4.48
C TRP A 441 6.37 42.09 -4.72
N GLU A 442 5.18 42.22 -5.34
CA GLU A 442 4.59 43.55 -5.62
C GLU A 442 4.29 44.34 -4.34
N ASN A 443 4.04 43.65 -3.23
CA ASN A 443 3.81 44.25 -1.91
C ASN A 443 5.06 44.29 -1.01
N MET A 444 6.20 43.75 -1.47
CA MET A 444 7.44 43.67 -0.70
C MET A 444 8.33 44.90 -0.89
N PRO A 445 9.24 45.21 0.06
CA PRO A 445 10.14 46.35 -0.05
C PRO A 445 11.04 46.26 -1.30
N GLU A 446 11.47 47.40 -1.84
CA GLU A 446 12.14 47.52 -3.16
C GLU A 446 13.41 46.65 -3.33
N ASP A 447 14.10 46.31 -2.24
CA ASP A 447 15.28 45.44 -2.22
C ASP A 447 14.95 43.95 -2.47
N VAL A 448 13.67 43.57 -2.36
CA VAL A 448 13.15 42.20 -2.56
C VAL A 448 12.51 41.99 -3.95
N GLN A 449 12.25 43.07 -4.71
CA GLN A 449 11.51 43.04 -5.98
C GLN A 449 12.30 42.50 -7.20
N LYS A 450 13.54 42.03 -7.04
CA LYS A 450 14.38 41.56 -8.16
C LYS A 450 14.11 40.10 -8.54
N GLY A 451 12.99 39.83 -9.20
CA GLY A 451 12.76 38.60 -9.96
C GLY A 451 12.61 38.93 -11.44
N GLU A 452 13.59 38.60 -12.28
CA GLU A 452 13.45 38.79 -13.74
C GLU A 452 12.51 37.72 -14.33
N GLY A 453 11.46 38.15 -15.04
CA GLY A 453 10.50 37.26 -15.68
C GLY A 453 11.12 36.49 -16.84
N LEU A 454 10.94 35.16 -16.87
CA LEU A 454 11.53 34.29 -17.90
C LEU A 454 11.02 34.59 -19.32
N TRP A 455 9.75 35.00 -19.43
CA TRP A 455 9.07 35.24 -20.71
C TRP A 455 9.26 36.66 -21.28
N GLU A 456 9.75 37.62 -20.50
CA GLU A 456 10.16 38.93 -21.02
C GLU A 456 11.45 38.86 -21.85
N ARG A 457 12.29 37.84 -21.62
CA ARG A 457 13.47 37.56 -22.45
C ARG A 457 13.14 36.84 -23.75
N THR A 458 12.26 35.83 -23.73
CA THR A 458 11.88 35.08 -24.94
C THR A 458 11.10 35.96 -25.94
N ARG A 459 10.29 36.90 -25.46
CA ARG A 459 9.55 37.83 -26.34
C ARG A 459 10.46 38.86 -27.03
N LYS A 460 11.52 39.32 -26.36
CA LYS A 460 12.55 40.19 -26.97
C LYS A 460 13.41 39.52 -28.05
N THR A 461 13.27 38.20 -28.21
CA THR A 461 13.98 37.43 -29.25
C THR A 461 13.05 37.05 -30.42
N GLN A 462 11.76 37.40 -30.33
CA GLN A 462 10.74 37.17 -31.37
C GLN A 462 10.16 38.45 -31.98
N GLU A 463 10.60 39.63 -31.54
CA GLU A 463 10.50 40.90 -32.29
C GLU A 463 11.83 41.19 -32.98
#